data_AF-A0A959WTK6-F1
#
_entry.id   AF-A0A959WTK6-F1
#
_cell.length_a   1.000
_cell.length_b   1.000
_cell.length_c   1.000
_cell.angle_alpha   90.00
_cell.angle_beta   90.00
_cell.angle_gamma   90.00
#
_symmetry.space_group_name_H-M   'P 1'
#
loop_
_entity.id
_entity.type
_entity.pdbx_description
1 polymer ?
#
loop_
_entity_poly.entity_id
_entity_poly.type
_entity_poly.pdbx_seq_one_letter_code
_entity_poly.pdbx_strand_id
1 'polypeptide(L)'
;NMAALEIHVPMARAAVDVEVPTMVVFDLDPGEPATITECCQVALDIHDVLGRLGFELFPKTSGSKGLQLYLPLNTPATHEGASGFALAVAQLLEKHHPDRVLSQMTKALRTGKVFVDWSQNSRHKTTIGAYSLRARPRPTVSTPVTWDEVSAGADGAALSFTAPDVLARLADHGDLFAATQTLEQELPDLTGG
;
A
#
# COMPACT_ATOMS: atom_id res chain seq x y z
N ASN A 1 20.98 -9.25 19.50
CA ASN A 1 20.03 -9.13 18.37
C ASN A 1 19.00 -10.26 18.53
N MET A 2 17.71 -9.97 18.77
CA MET A 2 16.68 -10.98 19.11
C MET A 2 16.08 -11.71 17.88
N ALA A 3 16.83 -11.83 16.78
CA ALA A 3 16.40 -12.48 15.53
C ALA A 3 15.10 -11.93 14.91
N ALA A 4 14.74 -10.67 15.18
CA ALA A 4 13.60 -10.02 14.55
C ALA A 4 13.88 -9.83 13.05
N LEU A 5 13.11 -10.53 12.22
CA LEU A 5 13.27 -10.52 10.75
C LEU A 5 12.25 -9.62 10.04
N GLU A 6 11.02 -9.53 10.55
CA GLU A 6 9.98 -8.66 10.02
C GLU A 6 9.68 -7.52 11.00
N ILE A 7 9.73 -6.29 10.52
CA ILE A 7 9.35 -5.10 11.27
C ILE A 7 8.01 -4.61 10.73
N HIS A 8 6.98 -4.67 11.57
CA HIS A 8 5.65 -4.17 11.26
C HIS A 8 5.41 -2.87 12.03
N VAL A 9 4.88 -1.86 11.35
CA VAL A 9 4.71 -0.49 11.89
C VAL A 9 3.25 -0.04 11.82
N PRO A 10 2.75 0.70 12.82
CA PRO A 10 1.45 1.35 12.76
C PRO A 10 1.48 2.55 11.80
N MET A 11 0.30 3.05 11.41
CA MET A 11 0.18 4.22 10.53
C MET A 11 0.37 5.54 11.27
N ALA A 12 0.52 5.49 12.60
CA ALA A 12 0.72 6.63 13.48
C ALA A 12 2.11 6.58 14.13
N ARG A 13 2.63 7.74 14.53
CA ARG A 13 3.95 7.84 15.18
C ARG A 13 3.77 7.94 16.68
N ALA A 14 4.18 6.92 17.42
CA ALA A 14 4.04 6.88 18.88
C ALA A 14 4.73 8.05 19.63
N ALA A 15 5.77 8.65 19.02
CA ALA A 15 6.45 9.80 19.60
C ALA A 15 5.67 11.12 19.44
N VAL A 16 4.63 11.15 18.61
CA VAL A 16 3.81 12.34 18.34
C VAL A 16 2.42 12.12 18.92
N ASP A 17 1.64 11.23 18.31
CA ASP A 17 0.31 10.83 18.77
C ASP A 17 -0.04 9.50 18.06
N VAL A 18 -0.50 8.51 18.83
CA VAL A 18 -0.92 7.20 18.30
C VAL A 18 -2.36 7.22 17.77
N GLU A 19 -3.14 8.26 18.09
CA GLU A 19 -4.54 8.40 17.64
C GLU A 19 -4.64 9.10 16.28
N VAL A 20 -3.55 9.76 15.84
CA VAL A 20 -3.50 10.51 14.58
C VAL A 20 -2.64 9.74 13.55
N PRO A 21 -3.26 9.11 12.53
CA PRO A 21 -2.51 8.48 11.46
C PRO A 21 -1.76 9.53 10.64
N THR A 22 -0.53 9.20 10.27
CA THR A 22 0.32 10.02 9.39
C THR A 22 0.16 9.66 7.90
N MET A 23 -0.63 8.64 7.58
CA MET A 23 -0.77 8.10 6.23
C MET A 23 -2.05 7.25 6.08
N VAL A 24 -2.53 7.16 4.85
CA VAL A 24 -3.49 6.14 4.39
C VAL A 24 -2.74 5.07 3.60
N VAL A 25 -3.09 3.80 3.82
CA VAL A 25 -2.56 2.65 3.08
C VAL A 25 -3.66 1.96 2.31
N PHE A 26 -3.35 1.63 1.06
CA PHE A 26 -4.10 0.70 0.23
C PHE A 26 -3.27 -0.58 0.09
N ASP A 27 -3.62 -1.63 0.82
CA ASP A 27 -2.93 -2.92 0.77
C ASP A 27 -3.64 -3.84 -0.24
N LEU A 28 -2.94 -4.16 -1.33
CA LEU A 28 -3.49 -4.86 -2.48
C LEU A 28 -3.13 -6.34 -2.40
N ASP A 29 -4.12 -7.15 -2.05
CA ASP A 29 -3.99 -8.58 -1.81
C ASP A 29 -4.61 -9.40 -2.95
N PRO A 30 -3.80 -10.10 -3.76
CA PRO A 30 -4.33 -10.89 -4.86
C PRO A 30 -4.89 -12.23 -4.36
N GLY A 31 -6.10 -12.57 -4.78
CA GLY A 31 -6.69 -13.90 -4.59
C GLY A 31 -6.47 -14.78 -5.82
N GLU A 32 -5.92 -15.98 -5.61
CA GLU A 32 -5.56 -16.90 -6.70
C GLU A 32 -6.73 -17.12 -7.69
N PRO A 33 -6.50 -17.12 -9.01
CA PRO A 33 -5.19 -17.08 -9.69
C PRO A 33 -4.58 -15.68 -9.86
N ALA A 34 -5.19 -14.61 -9.35
CA ALA A 34 -4.59 -13.28 -9.42
C ALA A 34 -3.22 -13.23 -8.71
N THR A 35 -2.38 -12.32 -9.15
CA THR A 35 -0.98 -12.17 -8.76
C THR A 35 -0.64 -10.70 -8.53
N ILE A 36 0.65 -10.41 -8.35
CA ILE A 36 1.15 -9.03 -8.28
C ILE A 36 0.87 -8.23 -9.56
N THR A 37 0.71 -8.88 -10.71
CA THR A 37 0.35 -8.22 -11.98
C THR A 37 -1.01 -7.52 -11.85
N GLU A 38 -2.03 -8.24 -11.36
CA GLU A 38 -3.34 -7.66 -11.11
C GLU A 38 -3.29 -6.58 -10.02
N CYS A 39 -2.44 -6.75 -8.99
CA CYS A 39 -2.23 -5.69 -8.00
C CYS A 39 -1.66 -4.41 -8.63
N CYS A 40 -0.73 -4.53 -9.57
CA CYS A 40 -0.16 -3.37 -10.27
C CYS A 40 -1.22 -2.67 -11.14
N GLN A 41 -2.07 -3.42 -11.83
CA GLN A 41 -3.18 -2.86 -12.60
C GLN A 41 -4.14 -2.07 -11.69
N VAL A 42 -4.52 -2.64 -10.55
CA VAL A 42 -5.39 -1.96 -9.57
C VAL A 42 -4.68 -0.76 -8.95
N ALA A 43 -3.36 -0.82 -8.75
CA ALA A 43 -2.60 0.30 -8.25
C ALA A 43 -2.58 1.49 -9.22
N LEU A 44 -2.47 1.24 -10.52
CA LEU A 44 -2.59 2.28 -11.55
C LEU A 44 -3.99 2.89 -11.55
N ASP A 45 -5.05 2.09 -11.38
CA ASP A 45 -6.42 2.63 -11.25
C ASP A 45 -6.54 3.55 -10.02
N ILE A 46 -5.99 3.16 -8.87
CA ILE A 46 -5.98 3.98 -7.64
C ILE A 46 -5.19 5.27 -7.89
N HIS A 47 -4.01 5.16 -8.51
CA HIS A 47 -3.15 6.31 -8.83
C HIS A 47 -3.84 7.31 -9.74
N ASP A 48 -4.51 6.84 -10.79
CA ASP A 48 -5.25 7.69 -11.72
C ASP A 48 -6.43 8.41 -11.03
N VAL A 49 -7.18 7.69 -10.19
CA VAL A 49 -8.31 8.28 -9.45
C VAL A 49 -7.83 9.33 -8.45
N LEU A 50 -6.83 9.00 -7.64
CA LEU A 50 -6.34 9.88 -6.59
C LEU A 50 -5.48 11.02 -7.12
N GLY A 51 -4.71 10.80 -8.18
CA GLY A 51 -3.95 11.84 -8.87
C GLY A 51 -4.85 12.93 -9.46
N ARG A 52 -6.05 12.58 -9.95
CA ARG A 52 -7.06 13.57 -10.38
C ARG A 52 -7.60 14.43 -9.24
N LEU A 53 -7.52 13.95 -8.01
CA LEU A 53 -7.86 14.69 -6.80
C LEU A 53 -6.67 15.47 -6.23
N GLY A 54 -5.50 15.41 -6.89
CA GLY A 54 -4.28 16.09 -6.49
C GLY A 54 -3.46 15.34 -5.44
N PHE A 55 -3.76 14.06 -5.18
CA PHE A 55 -2.98 13.26 -4.24
C PHE A 55 -1.76 12.62 -4.89
N GLU A 56 -0.67 12.57 -4.13
CA GLU A 56 0.55 11.84 -4.44
C GLU A 56 0.62 10.55 -3.62
N LEU A 57 0.97 9.46 -4.31
CA LEU A 57 1.03 8.11 -3.78
C LEU A 57 2.41 7.48 -3.97
N PHE A 58 2.80 6.66 -3.01
CA PHE A 58 4.10 6.01 -2.98
C PHE A 58 3.92 4.48 -2.96
N PRO A 59 4.24 3.77 -4.06
CA PRO A 59 4.07 2.32 -4.13
C PRO A 59 5.26 1.57 -3.53
N LYS A 60 4.96 0.46 -2.86
CA LYS A 60 5.97 -0.54 -2.47
C LYS A 60 5.45 -1.96 -2.62
N THR A 61 6.34 -2.89 -2.93
CA THR A 61 6.04 -4.32 -2.82
C THR A 61 5.84 -4.69 -1.35
N SER A 62 4.91 -5.62 -1.07
CA SER A 62 4.77 -6.19 0.28
C SER A 62 5.96 -7.08 0.67
N GLY A 63 6.82 -7.44 -0.29
CA GLY A 63 7.80 -8.51 -0.16
C GLY A 63 7.17 -9.91 -0.17
N SER A 64 5.85 -10.05 -0.33
CA SER A 64 5.16 -11.33 -0.41
C SER A 64 4.47 -11.53 -1.77
N LYS A 65 3.13 -11.44 -1.85
CA LYS A 65 2.36 -11.63 -3.09
C LYS A 65 1.76 -10.31 -3.63
N GLY A 66 1.55 -9.32 -2.76
CA GLY A 66 0.82 -8.09 -3.08
C GLY A 66 1.69 -6.83 -3.17
N LEU A 67 1.01 -5.71 -3.41
CA LEU A 67 1.56 -4.35 -3.52
C LEU A 67 0.85 -3.43 -2.53
N GLN A 68 1.51 -2.39 -2.06
CA GLN A 68 0.93 -1.41 -1.12
C GLN A 68 1.14 0.01 -1.64
N LEU A 69 0.13 0.85 -1.53
CA LEU A 69 0.21 2.27 -1.85
C LEU A 69 0.06 3.10 -0.58
N TYR A 70 0.92 4.10 -0.42
CA TYR A 70 0.94 4.99 0.72
C TYR A 70 0.59 6.40 0.27
N LEU A 71 -0.43 6.98 0.90
CA LEU A 71 -0.79 8.39 0.79
C LEU A 71 -0.37 9.06 2.11
N PRO A 72 0.76 9.81 2.14
CA PRO A 72 1.17 10.51 3.35
C PRO A 72 0.20 11.65 3.65
N LEU A 73 -0.29 11.71 4.89
CA LEU A 73 -1.17 12.76 5.38
C LEU A 73 -0.34 13.82 6.09
N ASN A 74 0.42 13.43 7.12
CA ASN A 74 1.17 14.33 8.01
C ASN A 74 0.37 15.57 8.50
N THR A 75 -0.95 15.50 8.44
CA THR A 75 -1.92 16.51 8.88
C THR A 75 -2.86 15.89 9.92
N PRO A 76 -3.62 16.68 10.68
CA PRO A 76 -4.63 16.13 11.58
C PRO A 76 -5.63 15.24 10.83
N ALA A 77 -5.74 13.99 11.27
CA ALA A 77 -6.64 12.99 10.69
C ALA A 77 -7.07 11.99 11.77
N THR A 78 -8.05 11.16 11.46
CA THR A 78 -8.48 10.05 12.32
C THR A 78 -8.30 8.72 11.60
N HIS A 79 -8.04 7.65 12.37
CA HIS A 79 -8.00 6.28 11.81
C HIS A 79 -9.30 5.88 11.10
N GLU A 80 -10.44 6.34 11.62
CA GLU A 80 -11.74 6.12 10.99
C GLU A 80 -11.85 6.85 9.65
N GLY A 81 -11.43 8.11 9.58
CA GLY A 81 -11.40 8.89 8.34
C GLY A 81 -10.49 8.25 7.29
N ALA A 82 -9.27 7.85 7.69
CA ALA A 82 -8.34 7.14 6.81
C ALA A 82 -8.92 5.82 6.28
N SER A 83 -9.51 5.02 7.16
CA SER A 83 -10.15 3.74 6.80
C SER A 83 -11.38 3.94 5.91
N GLY A 84 -12.20 4.94 6.21
CA GLY A 84 -13.40 5.28 5.43
C GLY A 84 -13.06 5.79 4.04
N PHE A 85 -12.04 6.65 3.93
CA PHE A 85 -11.53 7.11 2.64
C PHE A 85 -10.99 5.95 1.80
N ALA A 86 -10.16 5.08 2.39
CA ALA A 86 -9.64 3.91 1.68
C ALA A 86 -10.76 2.96 1.21
N LEU A 87 -11.78 2.74 2.04
CA LEU A 87 -12.96 1.94 1.69
C LEU A 87 -13.75 2.58 0.54
N ALA A 88 -13.98 3.89 0.58
CA ALA A 88 -14.72 4.60 -0.47
C ALA A 88 -14.04 4.48 -1.85
N VAL A 89 -12.72 4.61 -1.88
CA VAL A 89 -11.91 4.39 -3.10
C VAL A 89 -12.01 2.93 -3.56
N ALA A 90 -11.89 1.97 -2.64
CA ALA A 90 -12.01 0.55 -2.95
C ALA A 90 -13.40 0.20 -3.54
N GLN A 91 -14.48 0.75 -2.98
CA GLN A 91 -15.85 0.56 -3.46
C GLN A 91 -16.08 1.21 -4.82
N LEU A 92 -15.51 2.41 -5.05
CA LEU A 92 -15.55 3.06 -6.35
C LEU A 92 -14.90 2.18 -7.42
N LEU A 93 -13.70 1.66 -7.14
CA LEU A 93 -13.00 0.77 -8.07
C LEU A 93 -13.71 -0.56 -8.27
N GLU A 94 -14.26 -1.17 -7.22
CA GLU A 94 -15.08 -2.39 -7.34
C GLU A 94 -16.32 -2.16 -8.22
N LYS A 95 -16.95 -0.98 -8.13
CA LYS A 95 -18.08 -0.63 -9.00
C LYS A 95 -17.68 -0.53 -10.48
N HIS A 96 -16.49 0.00 -10.77
CA HIS A 96 -16.00 0.18 -12.14
C HIS A 96 -15.35 -1.10 -12.72
N HIS A 97 -14.74 -1.91 -11.87
CA HIS A 97 -13.98 -3.11 -12.24
C HIS A 97 -14.38 -4.31 -11.35
N PRO A 98 -15.67 -4.72 -11.33
CA PRO A 98 -16.17 -5.73 -10.40
C PRO A 98 -15.54 -7.12 -10.60
N ASP A 99 -15.01 -7.40 -11.79
CA ASP A 99 -14.34 -8.66 -12.09
C ASP A 99 -12.87 -8.70 -11.64
N ARG A 100 -12.29 -7.57 -11.28
CA ARG A 100 -10.87 -7.44 -10.89
C ARG A 100 -10.66 -6.96 -9.45
N VAL A 101 -11.57 -6.16 -8.92
CA VAL A 101 -11.43 -5.51 -7.60
C VAL A 101 -12.49 -6.04 -6.63
N LEU A 102 -12.10 -6.18 -5.36
CA LEU A 102 -12.98 -6.54 -4.24
C LEU A 102 -12.71 -5.61 -3.05
N SER A 103 -13.76 -5.00 -2.48
CA SER A 103 -13.66 -4.22 -1.23
C SER A 103 -14.14 -5.01 0.01
N GLN A 104 -14.81 -6.14 -0.20
CA GLN A 104 -15.32 -6.99 0.88
C GLN A 104 -14.24 -7.92 1.44
N MET A 105 -14.19 -8.03 2.77
CA MET A 105 -13.18 -8.85 3.45
C MET A 105 -13.31 -10.37 3.19
N THR A 106 -14.48 -10.83 2.76
CA THR A 106 -14.82 -12.25 2.59
C THR A 106 -13.85 -12.96 1.64
N LYS A 107 -12.96 -13.80 2.21
CA LYS A 107 -11.90 -14.49 1.45
C LYS A 107 -12.42 -15.33 0.29
N ALA A 108 -13.59 -15.96 0.43
CA ALA A 108 -14.19 -16.78 -0.62
C ALA A 108 -14.58 -16.00 -1.88
N LEU A 109 -14.66 -14.66 -1.81
CA LEU A 109 -14.98 -13.80 -2.94
C LEU A 109 -13.73 -13.31 -3.70
N ARG A 110 -12.52 -13.64 -3.22
CA ARG A 110 -11.25 -13.11 -3.76
C ARG A 110 -10.74 -13.86 -4.99
N THR A 111 -11.29 -15.01 -5.33
CA THR A 111 -10.79 -15.84 -6.43
C THR A 111 -10.70 -15.03 -7.73
N GLY A 112 -9.48 -14.87 -8.25
CA GLY A 112 -9.19 -14.09 -9.47
C GLY A 112 -9.27 -12.58 -9.33
N LYS A 113 -9.41 -12.05 -8.10
CA LYS A 113 -9.57 -10.61 -7.82
C LYS A 113 -8.48 -10.10 -6.89
N VAL A 114 -8.29 -8.79 -6.89
CA VAL A 114 -7.48 -8.08 -5.91
C VAL A 114 -8.40 -7.51 -4.83
N PHE A 115 -8.18 -7.94 -3.60
CA PHE A 115 -8.78 -7.32 -2.44
C PHE A 115 -8.00 -6.05 -2.08
N VAL A 116 -8.71 -4.92 -2.00
CA VAL A 116 -8.14 -3.67 -1.47
C VAL A 116 -8.41 -3.64 0.04
N ASP A 117 -7.43 -4.03 0.84
CA ASP A 117 -7.53 -4.11 2.30
C ASP A 117 -7.43 -2.72 2.95
N TRP A 118 -8.55 -2.00 2.90
CA TRP A 118 -8.74 -0.71 3.57
C TRP A 118 -8.63 -0.81 5.10
N SER A 119 -8.76 -2.00 5.69
CA SER A 119 -8.79 -2.16 7.14
C SER A 119 -7.44 -1.99 7.81
N GLN A 120 -6.35 -2.06 7.04
CA GLN A 120 -4.99 -1.79 7.51
C GLN A 120 -4.82 -0.37 8.10
N ASN A 121 -5.74 0.54 7.81
CA ASN A 121 -5.78 1.90 8.36
C ASN A 121 -6.32 1.99 9.79
N SER A 122 -6.87 0.89 10.32
CA SER A 122 -7.37 0.85 11.71
C SER A 122 -6.23 1.05 12.71
N ARG A 123 -6.50 1.76 13.81
CA ARG A 123 -5.55 2.07 14.90
C ARG A 123 -4.68 0.89 15.36
N HIS A 124 -5.27 -0.30 15.45
CA HIS A 124 -4.63 -1.50 15.99
C HIS A 124 -3.82 -2.29 14.96
N LYS A 125 -3.84 -1.89 13.69
CA LYS A 125 -3.19 -2.59 12.61
C LYS A 125 -1.77 -2.08 12.41
N THR A 126 -0.96 -2.97 11.85
CA THR A 126 0.41 -2.67 11.45
C THR A 126 0.63 -3.27 10.08
N THR A 127 1.45 -2.62 9.27
CA THR A 127 1.88 -3.12 7.96
C THR A 127 3.37 -3.38 7.99
N ILE A 128 3.85 -4.28 7.15
CA ILE A 128 5.29 -4.47 6.94
C ILE A 128 5.95 -3.12 6.59
N GLY A 129 7.00 -2.74 7.32
CA GLY A 129 7.72 -1.49 7.09
C GLY A 129 8.45 -1.49 5.75
N ALA A 130 8.63 -0.32 5.15
CA ALA A 130 9.51 -0.17 4.00
C ALA A 130 10.92 -0.68 4.36
N TYR A 131 11.54 -1.39 3.42
CA TYR A 131 12.84 -2.05 3.54
C TYR A 131 12.92 -3.20 4.56
N SER A 132 11.80 -3.59 5.20
CA SER A 132 11.79 -4.76 6.07
C SER A 132 11.90 -6.07 5.26
N LEU A 133 12.69 -7.00 5.78
CA LEU A 133 12.76 -8.38 5.29
C LEU A 133 11.46 -9.13 5.55
N ARG A 134 11.25 -10.22 4.80
CA ARG A 134 10.17 -11.19 4.96
C ARG A 134 10.74 -12.55 5.31
N ALA A 135 10.12 -13.22 6.28
CA ALA A 135 10.48 -14.55 6.74
C ALA A 135 9.99 -15.63 5.76
N ARG A 136 10.66 -15.74 4.61
CA ARG A 136 10.33 -16.70 3.53
C ARG A 136 11.57 -17.49 3.10
N PRO A 137 11.40 -18.66 2.44
CA PRO A 137 12.52 -19.48 1.98
C PRO A 137 13.50 -18.71 1.08
N ARG A 138 12.98 -17.81 0.23
CA ARG A 138 13.75 -16.73 -0.40
C ARG A 138 13.48 -15.45 0.41
N PRO A 139 14.47 -14.90 1.14
CA PRO A 139 14.26 -13.72 1.97
C PRO A 139 14.12 -12.48 1.08
N THR A 140 12.86 -12.12 0.82
CA THR A 140 12.48 -10.94 0.05
C THR A 140 12.28 -9.72 0.96
N VAL A 141 12.23 -8.54 0.37
CA VAL A 141 12.12 -7.26 1.07
C VAL A 141 10.86 -6.53 0.63
N SER A 142 10.16 -5.88 1.57
CA SER A 142 9.12 -4.91 1.23
C SER A 142 9.77 -3.65 0.68
N THR A 143 9.72 -3.47 -0.63
CA THR A 143 10.62 -2.54 -1.32
C THR A 143 9.84 -1.45 -2.03
N PRO A 144 10.10 -0.16 -1.72
CA PRO A 144 9.66 0.97 -2.54
C PRO A 144 10.03 0.82 -4.02
N VAL A 145 9.09 1.17 -4.89
CA VAL A 145 9.23 1.05 -6.35
C VAL A 145 8.77 2.34 -7.02
N THR A 146 9.18 2.53 -8.27
CA THR A 146 8.73 3.65 -9.10
C THR A 146 7.40 3.32 -9.78
N TRP A 147 6.67 4.35 -10.24
CA TRP A 147 5.46 4.15 -11.02
C TRP A 147 5.73 3.47 -12.38
N ASP A 148 6.89 3.69 -12.99
CA ASP A 148 7.31 2.99 -14.21
C ASP A 148 7.46 1.48 -13.97
N GLU A 149 8.00 1.07 -12.82
CA GLU A 149 8.08 -0.34 -12.43
C GLU A 149 6.70 -0.93 -12.15
N VAL A 150 5.79 -0.16 -11.53
CA VAL A 150 4.39 -0.59 -11.36
C VAL A 150 3.72 -0.77 -12.71
N SER A 151 3.93 0.15 -13.67
CA SER A 151 3.42 0.02 -15.03
C SER A 151 3.94 -1.23 -15.73
N ALA A 152 5.25 -1.48 -15.68
CA ALA A 152 5.84 -2.71 -16.23
C ALA A 152 5.31 -3.97 -15.52
N GLY A 153 5.05 -3.88 -14.22
CA GLY A 153 4.43 -4.95 -13.43
C GLY A 153 3.00 -5.28 -13.87
N ALA A 154 2.22 -4.27 -14.26
CA ALA A 154 0.88 -4.45 -14.81
C ALA A 154 0.89 -5.22 -16.14
N ASP A 155 2.01 -5.16 -16.88
CA ASP A 155 2.30 -5.93 -18.10
C ASP A 155 3.02 -7.27 -17.83
N GLY A 156 3.17 -7.65 -16.55
CA GLY A 156 3.69 -8.96 -16.13
C GLY A 156 5.17 -8.99 -15.73
N ALA A 157 5.84 -7.84 -15.62
CA ALA A 157 7.19 -7.80 -15.07
C ALA A 157 7.21 -8.22 -13.59
N ALA A 158 8.23 -8.97 -13.18
CA ALA A 158 8.35 -9.43 -11.81
C ALA A 158 8.77 -8.28 -10.87
N LEU A 159 8.07 -8.15 -9.74
CA LEU A 159 8.33 -7.17 -8.68
C LEU A 159 8.69 -7.88 -7.38
N SER A 160 9.92 -8.38 -7.28
CA SER A 160 10.42 -9.09 -6.10
C SER A 160 11.91 -8.82 -5.90
N PHE A 161 12.27 -8.42 -4.68
CA PHE A 161 13.61 -7.94 -4.37
C PHE A 161 14.15 -8.65 -3.13
N THR A 162 15.44 -8.98 -3.15
CA THR A 162 16.22 -9.47 -2.02
C THR A 162 17.02 -8.33 -1.39
N ALA A 163 17.64 -8.54 -0.22
CA ALA A 163 18.44 -7.50 0.43
C ALA A 163 19.56 -6.90 -0.47
N PRO A 164 20.36 -7.70 -1.21
CA PRO A 164 21.33 -7.15 -2.16
C PRO A 164 20.69 -6.28 -3.25
N ASP A 165 19.54 -6.69 -3.80
CA ASP A 165 18.83 -5.91 -4.81
C ASP A 165 18.41 -4.54 -4.26
N VAL A 166 17.93 -4.50 -3.01
CA VAL A 166 17.52 -3.25 -2.35
C VAL A 166 18.70 -2.31 -2.10
N LEU A 167 19.86 -2.83 -1.72
CA LEU A 167 21.07 -2.00 -1.54
C LEU A 167 21.53 -1.37 -2.87
N ALA A 168 21.49 -2.14 -3.96
CA ALA A 168 21.79 -1.60 -5.29
C ALA A 168 20.79 -0.50 -5.69
N ARG A 169 19.49 -0.76 -5.48
CA ARG A 169 18.43 0.21 -5.77
C ARG A 169 18.56 1.51 -5.00
N LEU A 170 18.95 1.46 -3.72
CA LEU A 170 19.17 2.67 -2.93
C LEU A 170 20.33 3.51 -3.48
N ALA A 171 21.35 2.88 -4.06
CA ALA A 171 22.45 3.59 -4.71
C ALA A 171 22.00 4.27 -6.02
N ASP A 172 21.11 3.63 -6.77
CA ASP A 172 20.65 4.11 -8.08
C ASP A 172 19.53 5.17 -7.97
N HIS A 173 18.57 4.98 -7.05
CA HIS A 173 17.35 5.78 -6.95
C HIS A 173 17.30 6.69 -5.71
N GLY A 174 18.17 6.49 -4.72
CA GLY A 174 17.97 7.05 -3.39
C GLY A 174 16.78 6.41 -2.67
N ASP A 175 16.25 7.10 -1.66
CA ASP A 175 15.08 6.63 -0.91
C ASP A 175 13.77 7.13 -1.54
N LEU A 176 13.11 6.25 -2.30
CA LEU A 176 11.82 6.52 -2.94
C LEU A 176 10.68 6.77 -1.94
N PHE A 177 10.85 6.44 -0.66
CA PHE A 177 9.84 6.67 0.38
C PHE A 177 10.14 7.88 1.26
N ALA A 178 11.24 8.60 1.05
CA ALA A 178 11.65 9.71 1.90
C ALA A 178 10.54 10.78 2.04
N ALA A 179 9.87 11.11 0.95
CA ALA A 179 8.79 12.11 0.92
C ALA A 179 7.59 11.73 1.81
N THR A 180 7.35 10.43 2.05
CA THR A 180 6.24 9.98 2.92
C THR A 180 6.37 10.50 4.36
N GLN A 181 7.59 10.86 4.77
CA GLN A 181 7.85 11.32 6.13
C GLN A 181 7.47 12.78 6.39
N THR A 182 7.33 13.58 5.34
CA THR A 182 7.19 15.05 5.43
C THR A 182 6.13 15.64 4.54
N LEU A 183 5.71 14.95 3.47
CA LEU A 183 4.68 15.45 2.56
C LEU A 183 3.34 15.53 3.30
N GLU A 184 2.75 16.72 3.32
CA GLU A 184 1.44 16.96 3.92
C GLU A 184 0.35 16.92 2.86
N GLN A 185 -0.69 16.12 3.10
CA GLN A 185 -1.89 16.04 2.27
C GLN A 185 -3.11 15.89 3.18
N GLU A 186 -4.21 16.54 2.81
CA GLU A 186 -5.43 16.57 3.63
C GLU A 186 -6.51 15.70 2.98
N LEU A 187 -7.13 14.81 3.75
CA LEU A 187 -8.27 14.05 3.27
C LEU A 187 -9.48 14.99 3.10
N PRO A 188 -10.33 14.77 2.09
CA PRO A 188 -11.58 15.52 1.99
C PRO A 188 -12.46 15.26 3.22
N ASP A 189 -13.22 16.26 3.63
CA ASP A 189 -14.23 16.08 4.67
C ASP A 189 -15.36 15.20 4.12
N LEU A 190 -15.41 13.95 4.59
CA LEU A 190 -16.42 12.97 4.20
C LEU A 190 -17.72 13.07 5.03
N THR A 191 -17.81 14.03 5.96
CA THR A 191 -19.01 14.22 6.83
C THR A 191 -20.15 15.00 6.17
N GLY A 192 -20.04 15.33 4.88
CA GLY A 192 -21.10 15.96 4.10
C GLY A 192 -22.22 14.99 3.71
N GLY A 193 -23.20 14.79 4.60
CA GLY A 193 -24.47 14.10 4.34
C GLY A 193 -25.57 14.54 5.30
#